data_AF-D0LWY5-F1
#
_entry.id   AF-D0LWY5-F1
#
_cell.length_a   1.000
_cell.length_b   1.000
_cell.length_c   1.000
_cell.angle_alpha   90.00
_cell.angle_beta   90.00
_cell.angle_gamma   90.00
#
_symmetry.space_group_name_H-M   'P 1'
#
loop_
_entity.id
_entity.type
_entity.pdbx_description
1 polymer ?
#
loop_
_entity_poly.entity_id
_entity_poly.type
_entity_poly.pdbx_seq_one_letter_code
_entity_poly.pdbx_strand_id
1 'polypeptide(L)'
;MHHFARIGFLALSLSFWLVGSADAEPLKRVPALDGNAQPFSMRVVQYDGSTNGQMVVEVVNNGPQAQTFIAEGIYFVPEGDPEAAPQRLGAAGPVIALESGAEKTYLEGMNIPAGAKRTVRLEVFCIDSHRSSPSSATKFSVAGERLPKKLRREITHGTKRIIRGNQGDVARSKSAIQSHMWQTRDADWIELEGERKQEKVPRSKHPRRVAPSPRQQQQHRQYAQPPQ
;
A
#
# COMPACT_ATOMS: atom_id res chain seq x y z
N MET A 1 -74.53 5.73 26.16
CA MET A 1 -73.89 4.72 27.02
C MET A 1 -72.67 4.20 26.28
N HIS A 2 -71.49 4.83 26.51
CA HIS A 2 -70.30 4.20 27.12
C HIS A 2 -69.81 2.97 26.34
N HIS A 3 -68.72 3.02 25.56
CA HIS A 3 -67.31 2.85 25.96
C HIS A 3 -66.60 2.27 24.71
N PHE A 4 -65.30 2.31 24.41
CA PHE A 4 -64.08 2.90 24.95
C PHE A 4 -63.07 2.88 23.78
N ALA A 5 -62.32 3.97 23.59
CA ALA A 5 -61.17 4.02 22.70
C ALA A 5 -59.98 3.27 23.32
N ARG A 6 -59.19 2.55 22.51
CA ARG A 6 -57.83 2.12 22.87
C ARG A 6 -56.89 2.39 21.69
N ILE A 7 -56.18 3.51 21.78
CA ILE A 7 -55.03 3.86 20.95
C ILE A 7 -53.81 3.26 21.66
N GLY A 8 -53.21 2.24 21.06
CA GLY A 8 -51.95 1.68 21.50
C GLY A 8 -50.79 2.52 20.97
N PHE A 9 -50.14 3.26 21.85
CA PHE A 9 -48.85 3.91 21.57
C PHE A 9 -47.75 2.83 21.63
N LEU A 10 -47.18 2.48 20.48
CA LEU A 10 -45.94 1.70 20.42
C LEU A 10 -44.77 2.68 20.36
N ALA A 11 -44.09 2.87 21.49
CA ALA A 11 -42.86 3.65 21.56
C ALA A 11 -41.71 2.84 20.96
N LEU A 12 -41.35 3.15 19.71
CA LEU A 12 -40.17 2.59 19.05
C LEU A 12 -38.92 3.31 19.58
N SER A 13 -38.17 2.64 20.46
CA SER A 13 -36.89 3.13 20.97
C SER A 13 -35.84 3.06 19.86
N LEU A 14 -35.48 4.23 19.31
CA LEU A 14 -34.42 4.36 18.32
C LEU A 14 -33.07 4.47 19.05
N SER A 15 -32.42 3.34 19.30
CA SER A 15 -31.05 3.30 19.80
C SER A 15 -30.08 3.70 18.68
N PHE A 16 -29.76 4.99 18.60
CA PHE A 16 -28.63 5.49 17.81
C PHE A 16 -27.33 4.99 18.42
N TRP A 17 -26.75 3.95 17.82
CA TRP A 17 -25.36 3.59 18.06
C TRP A 17 -24.47 4.68 17.44
N LEU A 18 -23.88 5.53 18.29
CA LEU A 18 -22.72 6.33 17.90
C LEU A 18 -21.57 5.36 17.60
N VAL A 19 -21.39 5.00 16.34
CA VAL A 19 -20.13 4.42 15.87
C VAL A 19 -19.10 5.54 15.96
N GLY A 20 -18.19 5.44 16.93
CA GLY A 20 -17.06 6.36 17.06
C GLY A 20 -16.33 6.46 15.72
N SER A 21 -16.26 7.67 15.16
CA SER A 21 -15.40 7.96 14.03
C SER A 21 -13.96 7.78 14.49
N ALA A 22 -13.36 6.62 14.17
CA ALA A 22 -11.91 6.54 14.14
C ALA A 22 -11.43 7.66 13.21
N ASP A 23 -10.60 8.56 13.73
CA ASP A 23 -10.04 9.67 12.95
C ASP A 23 -9.39 9.10 11.70
N ALA A 24 -10.03 9.33 10.56
CA ALA A 24 -9.48 8.93 9.29
C ALA A 24 -8.22 9.76 9.06
N GLU A 25 -7.10 9.10 8.74
CA GLU A 25 -5.83 9.75 8.42
C GLU A 25 -6.06 10.96 7.49
N PRO A 26 -5.41 12.12 7.77
CA PRO A 26 -5.56 13.28 6.91
C PRO A 26 -5.02 12.99 5.51
N LEU A 27 -5.65 13.60 4.50
CA LEU A 27 -5.15 13.52 3.12
C LEU A 27 -3.76 14.16 3.04
N LYS A 28 -2.77 13.38 2.61
CA LYS A 28 -1.40 13.85 2.34
C LYS A 28 -1.21 14.11 0.85
N ARG A 29 -0.47 15.15 0.48
CA ARG A 29 -0.14 15.39 -0.94
C ARG A 29 0.66 14.22 -1.49
N VAL A 30 0.32 13.79 -2.69
CA VAL A 30 1.10 12.77 -3.40
C VAL A 30 2.20 13.48 -4.20
N PRO A 31 3.48 13.19 -3.95
CA PRO A 31 4.58 13.75 -4.72
C PRO A 31 4.52 13.35 -6.20
N ALA A 32 4.95 14.21 -7.11
CA ALA A 32 5.05 13.85 -8.54
C ALA A 32 6.22 12.93 -8.83
N LEU A 33 6.20 12.32 -10.02
CA LEU A 33 7.30 11.47 -10.51
C LEU A 33 8.58 12.26 -10.80
N ASP A 34 8.45 13.52 -11.18
CA ASP A 34 9.55 14.45 -11.49
C ASP A 34 9.97 15.30 -10.28
N GLY A 35 9.36 15.07 -9.11
CA GLY A 35 9.63 15.83 -7.88
C GLY A 35 8.84 17.14 -7.77
N ASN A 36 8.05 17.51 -8.78
CA ASN A 36 7.11 18.62 -8.66
C ASN A 36 5.90 18.24 -7.80
N ALA A 37 5.03 19.19 -7.48
CA ALA A 37 3.76 18.87 -6.82
C ALA A 37 2.76 18.36 -7.85
N GLN A 38 2.25 17.13 -7.70
CA GLN A 38 0.99 16.75 -8.36
C GLN A 38 -0.19 17.22 -7.52
N PRO A 39 -1.35 17.51 -8.13
CA PRO A 39 -2.51 17.95 -7.38
C PRO A 39 -3.23 16.80 -6.67
N PHE A 40 -2.68 15.59 -6.67
CA PHE A 40 -3.25 14.49 -5.94
C PHE A 40 -3.01 14.63 -4.44
N SER A 41 -4.02 14.30 -3.65
CA SER A 41 -3.84 13.93 -2.25
C SER A 41 -4.36 12.52 -2.03
N MET A 42 -3.77 11.83 -1.06
CA MET A 42 -4.05 10.44 -0.79
C MET A 42 -3.99 10.15 0.70
N ARG A 43 -4.79 9.19 1.13
CA ARG A 43 -4.69 8.59 2.45
C ARG A 43 -4.86 7.08 2.38
N VAL A 44 -4.26 6.39 3.34
CA VAL A 44 -4.47 4.96 3.52
C VAL A 44 -5.85 4.76 4.14
N VAL A 45 -6.63 3.85 3.54
CA VAL A 45 -7.93 3.41 4.07
C VAL A 45 -7.74 2.09 4.80
N GLN A 46 -7.02 1.16 4.18
CA GLN A 46 -6.83 -0.18 4.74
C GLN A 46 -5.60 -0.86 4.13
N TYR A 47 -4.93 -1.65 4.95
CA TYR A 47 -3.96 -2.64 4.51
C TYR A 47 -4.47 -4.05 4.84
N ASP A 48 -4.34 -4.99 3.90
CA ASP A 48 -4.84 -6.36 4.08
C ASP A 48 -3.95 -7.25 4.96
N GLY A 49 -2.75 -6.78 5.33
CA GLY A 49 -1.84 -7.48 6.24
C GLY A 49 -0.90 -8.50 5.60
N SER A 50 -0.80 -8.55 4.26
CA SER A 50 0.07 -9.51 3.56
C SER A 50 1.38 -8.86 3.10
N THR A 51 2.51 -9.57 3.25
CA THR A 51 3.86 -9.15 2.78
C THR A 51 3.88 -8.74 1.30
N ASN A 52 2.95 -9.27 0.48
CA ASN A 52 2.69 -8.90 -0.92
C ASN A 52 1.22 -8.48 -1.09
N GLY A 53 0.80 -7.61 -0.20
CA GLY A 53 -0.59 -7.29 0.08
C GLY A 53 -1.16 -6.20 -0.80
N GLN A 54 -2.39 -5.86 -0.48
CA GLN A 54 -3.12 -4.78 -1.12
C GLN A 54 -3.28 -3.64 -0.14
N MET A 55 -2.88 -2.44 -0.57
CA MET A 55 -3.18 -1.20 0.11
C MET A 55 -4.38 -0.56 -0.57
N VAL A 56 -5.49 -0.40 0.17
CA VAL A 56 -6.63 0.40 -0.25
C VAL A 56 -6.34 1.84 0.12
N VAL A 57 -6.39 2.72 -0.87
CA VAL A 57 -6.16 4.15 -0.68
C VAL A 57 -7.30 4.95 -1.29
N GLU A 58 -7.57 6.10 -0.70
CA GLU A 58 -8.44 7.11 -1.29
C GLU A 58 -7.56 8.18 -1.93
N VAL A 59 -7.79 8.47 -3.21
CA VAL A 59 -7.05 9.46 -4.00
C VAL A 59 -8.01 10.56 -4.43
N VAL A 60 -7.62 11.81 -4.21
CA VAL A 60 -8.38 13.01 -4.61
C VAL A 60 -7.56 13.80 -5.62
N ASN A 61 -8.12 14.12 -6.77
CA ASN A 61 -7.54 15.09 -7.69
C ASN A 61 -7.98 16.50 -7.28
N ASN A 62 -7.10 17.27 -6.65
CA ASN A 62 -7.39 18.65 -6.26
C ASN A 62 -7.16 19.66 -7.40
N GLY A 63 -6.82 19.17 -8.59
CA GLY A 63 -6.52 19.98 -9.76
C GLY A 63 -7.79 20.42 -10.49
N PRO A 64 -7.69 21.48 -11.31
CA PRO A 64 -8.83 21.99 -12.09
C PRO A 64 -9.16 21.14 -13.33
N GLN A 65 -8.36 20.11 -13.63
CA GLN A 65 -8.48 19.27 -14.82
C GLN A 65 -8.34 17.79 -14.46
N ALA A 66 -8.87 16.92 -15.31
CA ALA A 66 -8.66 15.48 -15.19
C ALA A 66 -7.17 15.14 -15.31
N GLN A 67 -6.67 14.23 -14.47
CA GLN A 67 -5.26 13.86 -14.44
C GLN A 67 -5.08 12.36 -14.23
N THR A 68 -3.99 11.83 -14.78
CA THR A 68 -3.62 10.43 -14.60
C THR A 68 -2.87 10.24 -13.29
N PHE A 69 -3.48 9.54 -12.35
CA PHE A 69 -2.83 9.04 -11.15
C PHE A 69 -1.94 7.85 -11.49
N ILE A 70 -0.69 7.90 -11.01
CA ILE A 70 0.32 6.84 -11.21
C ILE A 70 0.90 6.46 -9.85
N ALA A 71 0.83 5.17 -9.50
CA ALA A 71 1.33 4.66 -8.22
C ALA A 71 2.86 4.48 -8.16
N GLU A 72 3.54 4.55 -9.30
CA GLU A 72 4.96 4.24 -9.44
C GLU A 72 5.86 4.95 -8.41
N GLY A 73 6.47 4.21 -7.48
CA GLY A 73 7.36 4.77 -6.47
C GLY A 73 6.67 5.52 -5.34
N ILE A 74 5.34 5.46 -5.24
CA ILE A 74 4.66 5.72 -3.97
C ILE A 74 5.11 4.66 -2.97
N TYR A 75 5.39 5.07 -1.74
CA TYR A 75 5.62 4.15 -0.64
C TYR A 75 4.94 4.63 0.64
N PHE A 76 4.79 3.71 1.58
CA PHE A 76 4.04 3.86 2.80
C PHE A 76 4.95 3.63 3.99
N VAL A 77 4.88 4.55 4.95
CA VAL A 77 5.67 4.54 6.17
C VAL A 77 4.79 4.04 7.31
N PRO A 78 5.19 2.96 8.00
CA PRO A 78 4.46 2.50 9.17
C PRO A 78 4.50 3.57 10.26
N GLU A 79 3.37 3.77 10.92
CA GLU A 79 3.28 4.67 12.07
C GLU A 79 3.91 4.04 13.32
N GLY A 80 4.35 4.89 14.25
CA GLY A 80 4.92 4.49 15.54
C GLY A 80 6.42 4.75 15.64
N ASP A 81 7.07 4.03 16.56
CA ASP A 81 8.52 4.14 16.78
C ASP A 81 9.29 3.61 15.57
N PRO A 82 10.06 4.47 14.87
CA PRO A 82 10.85 4.06 13.71
C PRO A 82 11.81 2.89 13.96
N GLU A 83 12.33 2.72 15.18
CA GLU A 83 13.30 1.66 15.53
C GLU A 83 12.63 0.28 15.75
N ALA A 84 11.32 0.26 15.97
CA ALA A 84 10.53 -0.96 16.18
C ALA A 84 9.51 -1.21 15.07
N ALA A 85 9.28 -0.23 14.19
CA ALA A 85 8.30 -0.31 13.15
C ALA A 85 8.64 -1.40 12.11
N PRO A 86 7.62 -2.11 11.56
CA PRO A 86 7.82 -3.13 10.55
C PRO A 86 8.36 -2.55 9.23
N GLN A 87 8.47 -3.39 8.20
CA GLN A 87 8.88 -2.95 6.86
C GLN A 87 7.96 -1.85 6.30
N ARG A 88 8.55 -0.89 5.59
CA ARG A 88 7.81 0.00 4.69
C ARG A 88 7.30 -0.77 3.49
N LEU A 89 6.26 -0.23 2.87
CA LEU A 89 5.60 -0.85 1.72
C LEU A 89 5.73 0.04 0.49
N GLY A 90 6.15 -0.51 -0.64
CA GLY A 90 6.28 0.19 -1.92
C GLY A 90 5.27 -0.29 -2.93
N ALA A 91 4.63 0.64 -3.65
CA ALA A 91 3.80 0.32 -4.80
C ALA A 91 4.71 0.06 -6.02
N ALA A 92 4.90 -1.22 -6.34
CA ALA A 92 5.79 -1.68 -7.41
C ALA A 92 5.05 -2.24 -8.63
N GLY A 93 3.73 -2.43 -8.54
CA GLY A 93 2.89 -3.01 -9.59
C GLY A 93 1.91 -2.01 -10.21
N PRO A 94 1.16 -2.45 -11.24
CA PRO A 94 0.05 -1.69 -11.79
C PRO A 94 -1.02 -1.36 -10.73
N VAL A 95 -1.69 -0.22 -10.88
CA VAL A 95 -2.86 0.22 -10.10
C VAL A 95 -4.04 -0.71 -10.40
N ILE A 96 -4.73 -1.18 -9.37
CA ILE A 96 -5.99 -1.91 -9.54
C ILE A 96 -7.14 -0.91 -9.38
N ALA A 97 -7.88 -0.69 -10.47
CA ALA A 97 -9.11 0.08 -10.41
C ALA A 97 -10.22 -0.72 -9.72
N LEU A 98 -10.92 -0.11 -8.78
CA LEU A 98 -12.16 -0.66 -8.23
C LEU A 98 -13.33 -0.06 -9.00
N GLU A 99 -13.72 -0.69 -10.10
CA GLU A 99 -15.00 -0.44 -10.74
C GLU A 99 -15.88 -1.66 -10.51
N SER A 100 -16.98 -1.47 -9.76
CA SER A 100 -18.07 -2.41 -9.46
C SER A 100 -18.05 -3.72 -10.28
N GLY A 101 -17.39 -4.76 -9.77
CA GLY A 101 -17.30 -6.08 -10.42
C GLY A 101 -16.28 -7.00 -9.74
N ALA A 102 -16.35 -8.29 -10.07
CA ALA A 102 -15.40 -9.32 -9.58
C ALA A 102 -14.07 -9.35 -10.36
N GLU A 103 -14.01 -8.68 -11.52
CA GLU A 103 -12.84 -8.67 -12.39
C GLU A 103 -11.82 -7.61 -11.96
N LYS A 104 -10.54 -8.00 -11.86
CA LYS A 104 -9.44 -7.11 -11.48
C LYS A 104 -8.78 -6.55 -12.74
N THR A 105 -8.97 -5.26 -12.98
CA THR A 105 -8.25 -4.56 -14.05
C THR A 105 -6.97 -3.92 -13.51
N TYR A 106 -5.84 -4.36 -14.03
CA TYR A 106 -4.52 -3.81 -13.73
C TYR A 106 -4.17 -2.70 -14.73
N LEU A 107 -3.96 -1.47 -14.25
CA LEU A 107 -3.69 -0.28 -15.04
C LEU A 107 -2.33 0.32 -14.67
N GLU A 108 -1.57 0.83 -15.64
CA GLU A 108 -0.34 1.59 -15.33
C GLU A 108 -0.65 2.95 -14.68
N GLY A 109 -1.82 3.51 -14.97
CA GLY A 109 -2.34 4.71 -14.35
C GLY A 109 -3.86 4.82 -14.52
N MET A 110 -4.48 5.68 -13.71
CA MET A 110 -5.93 5.89 -13.69
C MET A 110 -6.24 7.36 -13.94
N ASN A 111 -7.06 7.68 -14.93
CA ASN A 111 -7.54 9.04 -15.11
C ASN A 111 -8.59 9.38 -14.04
N ILE A 112 -8.33 10.42 -13.25
CA ILE A 112 -9.22 10.91 -12.20
C ILE A 112 -9.69 12.31 -12.60
N PRO A 113 -11.00 12.54 -12.77
CA PRO A 113 -11.54 13.86 -13.11
C PRO A 113 -11.15 14.95 -12.10
N ALA A 114 -11.23 16.21 -12.52
CA ALA A 114 -11.01 17.36 -11.66
C ALA A 114 -11.93 17.30 -10.42
N GLY A 115 -11.38 17.55 -9.23
CA GLY A 115 -12.11 17.51 -7.95
C GLY A 115 -12.61 16.12 -7.54
N ALA A 116 -12.41 15.08 -8.36
CA ALA A 116 -12.96 13.77 -8.08
C ALA A 116 -12.13 12.98 -7.07
N LYS A 117 -12.83 12.10 -6.38
CA LYS A 117 -12.30 11.15 -5.42
C LYS A 117 -12.48 9.73 -5.92
N ARG A 118 -11.44 8.90 -5.79
CA ARG A 118 -11.45 7.49 -6.16
C ARG A 118 -10.84 6.65 -5.06
N THR A 119 -11.43 5.49 -4.79
CA THR A 119 -10.82 4.45 -3.96
C THR A 119 -10.14 3.47 -4.89
N VAL A 120 -8.85 3.20 -4.67
CA VAL A 120 -8.05 2.32 -5.52
C VAL A 120 -7.33 1.28 -4.66
N ARG A 121 -7.02 0.12 -5.26
CA ARG A 121 -6.18 -0.90 -4.65
C ARG A 121 -4.79 -0.87 -5.29
N LEU A 122 -3.76 -0.83 -4.46
CA LEU A 122 -2.38 -0.89 -4.90
C LEU A 122 -1.78 -2.22 -4.45
N GLU A 123 -1.16 -2.95 -5.38
CA GLU A 123 -0.28 -4.06 -5.02
C GLU A 123 0.99 -3.46 -4.39
N VAL A 124 1.20 -3.78 -3.12
CA VAL A 124 2.32 -3.26 -2.33
C VAL A 124 3.22 -4.41 -1.88
N PHE A 125 4.51 -4.10 -1.81
CA PHE A 125 5.56 -5.05 -1.49
C PHE A 125 6.46 -4.44 -0.42
N CYS A 126 7.00 -5.29 0.44
CA CYS A 126 7.87 -4.81 1.49
C CYS A 126 9.21 -4.33 0.92
N ILE A 127 9.68 -3.17 1.37
CA ILE A 127 10.90 -2.55 0.88
C ILE A 127 12.11 -3.05 1.67
N ASP A 128 11.94 -3.36 2.96
CA ASP A 128 13.05 -3.47 3.93
C ASP A 128 13.35 -4.90 4.36
N SER A 129 14.23 -5.60 3.66
CA SER A 129 14.51 -7.04 3.88
C SER A 129 14.89 -7.45 5.32
N HIS A 130 15.36 -6.49 6.13
CA HIS A 130 15.86 -6.67 7.48
C HIS A 130 14.86 -6.37 8.60
N ARG A 131 13.71 -5.74 8.32
CA ARG A 131 12.66 -5.48 9.32
C ARG A 131 11.59 -6.58 9.29
N SER A 132 10.81 -6.69 10.37
CA SER A 132 9.67 -7.62 10.42
C SER A 132 8.60 -7.24 9.42
N SER A 133 7.96 -8.24 8.79
CA SER A 133 6.80 -7.99 7.93
C SER A 133 5.68 -7.31 8.71
N PRO A 134 4.97 -6.34 8.11
CA PRO A 134 3.82 -5.71 8.74
C PRO A 134 2.64 -6.69 8.86
N SER A 135 1.68 -6.33 9.71
CA SER A 135 0.41 -7.05 9.88
C SER A 135 -0.76 -6.19 9.44
N SER A 136 -1.97 -6.74 9.37
CA SER A 136 -3.17 -5.96 9.07
C SER A 136 -3.50 -4.89 10.11
N ALA A 137 -2.97 -5.02 11.33
CA ALA A 137 -3.09 -4.02 12.39
C ALA A 137 -2.05 -2.88 12.27
N THR A 138 -1.04 -3.03 11.40
CA THR A 138 -0.04 -1.99 11.15
C THR A 138 -0.70 -0.81 10.44
N LYS A 139 -0.66 0.36 11.08
CA LYS A 139 -1.09 1.60 10.47
C LYS A 139 0.02 2.17 9.60
N PHE A 140 -0.37 2.77 8.49
CA PHE A 140 0.53 3.31 7.51
C PHE A 140 0.06 4.69 7.10
N SER A 141 1.04 5.57 6.89
CA SER A 141 0.81 6.85 6.23
C SER A 141 1.54 6.90 4.90
N VAL A 142 1.07 7.73 3.98
CA VAL A 142 1.76 7.99 2.71
C VAL A 142 3.04 8.77 3.00
N ALA A 143 4.16 8.35 2.40
CA ALA A 143 5.40 9.12 2.45
C ALA A 143 5.25 10.49 1.76
N GLY A 144 5.95 11.51 2.25
CA GLY A 144 5.98 12.85 1.67
C GLY A 144 6.72 12.92 0.33
N GLU A 145 7.58 11.94 0.05
CA GLU A 145 8.36 11.82 -1.18
C GLU A 145 8.10 10.48 -1.88
N ARG A 146 8.41 10.40 -3.18
CA ARG A 146 8.48 9.10 -3.86
C ARG A 146 9.80 8.42 -3.55
N LEU A 147 9.87 7.12 -3.80
CA LEU A 147 11.13 6.39 -3.85
C LEU A 147 12.14 7.14 -4.75
N PRO A 148 13.42 7.22 -4.36
CA PRO A 148 14.46 7.86 -5.14
C PRO A 148 14.45 7.42 -6.61
N LYS A 149 14.65 8.36 -7.53
CA LYS A 149 14.47 8.16 -8.98
C LYS A 149 15.16 6.91 -9.52
N LYS A 150 16.38 6.63 -9.09
CA LYS A 150 17.13 5.43 -9.51
C LYS A 150 16.46 4.16 -9.01
N LEU A 151 16.23 4.05 -7.70
CA LEU A 151 15.56 2.93 -7.05
C LEU A 151 14.19 2.66 -7.68
N ARG A 152 13.35 3.69 -7.81
CA ARG A 152 12.05 3.62 -8.48
C ARG A 152 12.16 3.02 -9.89
N ARG A 153 13.06 3.52 -10.74
CA ARG A 153 13.21 3.03 -12.13
C ARG A 153 13.61 1.55 -12.18
N GLU A 154 14.55 1.14 -11.33
CA GLU A 154 15.02 -0.25 -11.29
C GLU A 154 13.92 -1.21 -10.82
N ILE A 155 13.14 -0.81 -9.82
CA ILE A 155 11.95 -1.55 -9.37
C ILE A 155 10.93 -1.65 -10.50
N THR A 156 10.53 -0.52 -11.09
CA THR A 156 9.53 -0.48 -12.17
C THR A 156 9.92 -1.37 -13.34
N HIS A 157 11.17 -1.25 -13.82
CA HIS A 157 11.65 -2.04 -14.94
C HIS A 157 11.74 -3.54 -14.60
N GLY A 158 12.19 -3.89 -13.40
CA GLY A 158 12.25 -5.28 -12.95
C GLY A 158 10.85 -5.89 -12.81
N THR A 159 9.91 -5.20 -12.17
CA THR A 159 8.52 -5.65 -12.03
C THR A 159 7.87 -5.86 -13.40
N LYS A 160 7.99 -4.91 -14.33
CA LYS A 160 7.45 -5.06 -15.70
C LYS A 160 8.06 -6.27 -16.43
N ARG A 161 9.35 -6.54 -16.23
CA ARG A 161 10.03 -7.72 -16.81
C ARG A 161 9.51 -9.02 -16.20
N ILE A 162 9.35 -9.07 -14.89
CA ILE A 162 8.85 -10.25 -14.16
C ILE A 162 7.42 -10.56 -14.59
N ILE A 163 6.53 -9.56 -14.62
CA ILE A 163 5.14 -9.72 -15.06
C ILE A 163 5.10 -10.24 -16.50
N ARG A 164 5.91 -9.66 -17.41
CA ARG A 164 6.00 -10.14 -18.79
C ARG A 164 6.50 -11.58 -18.89
N GLY A 165 7.50 -11.96 -18.10
CA GLY A 165 8.01 -13.33 -18.02
C GLY A 165 6.96 -14.33 -17.52
N ASN A 166 6.00 -13.87 -16.72
CA ASN A 166 4.84 -14.64 -16.26
C ASN A 166 3.58 -14.39 -17.12
N GLN A 167 3.75 -14.04 -18.40
CA GLN A 167 2.65 -13.89 -19.37
C GLN A 167 1.60 -12.84 -18.96
N GLY A 168 1.99 -11.82 -18.19
CA GLY A 168 1.08 -10.79 -17.70
C GLY A 168 0.40 -11.11 -16.35
N ASP A 169 0.62 -12.31 -15.79
CA ASP A 169 0.01 -12.72 -14.53
C ASP A 169 0.70 -12.05 -13.33
N VAL A 170 0.04 -11.02 -12.79
CA VAL A 170 0.50 -10.28 -11.61
C VAL A 170 0.46 -11.14 -10.34
N ALA A 171 -0.55 -11.99 -10.18
CA ALA A 171 -0.70 -12.83 -8.99
C ALA A 171 0.44 -13.85 -8.89
N ARG A 172 0.78 -14.51 -10.00
CA ARG A 172 1.93 -15.42 -10.10
C ARG A 172 3.27 -14.71 -9.92
N SER A 173 3.33 -13.42 -10.24
CA SER A 173 4.56 -12.61 -10.17
C SER A 173 4.92 -12.13 -8.77
N LYS A 174 4.00 -12.16 -7.80
CA LYS A 174 4.16 -11.50 -6.48
C LYS A 174 5.46 -11.85 -5.76
N SER A 175 5.79 -13.13 -5.63
CA SER A 175 7.00 -13.56 -4.91
C SER A 175 8.30 -13.11 -5.60
N ALA A 176 8.31 -13.09 -6.92
CA ALA A 176 9.46 -12.64 -7.70
C ALA A 176 9.61 -11.11 -7.60
N ILE A 177 8.50 -10.36 -7.63
CA ILE A 177 8.49 -8.91 -7.42
C ILE A 177 9.00 -8.57 -6.02
N GLN A 178 8.54 -9.26 -4.98
CA GLN A 178 9.04 -9.07 -3.62
C GLN A 178 10.54 -9.32 -3.49
N SER A 179 11.03 -10.39 -4.12
CA SER A 179 12.46 -10.70 -4.12
C SER A 179 13.27 -9.61 -4.84
N HIS A 180 12.75 -9.09 -5.96
CA HIS A 180 13.36 -8.00 -6.72
C HIS A 180 13.36 -6.67 -5.94
N MET A 181 12.28 -6.37 -5.22
CA MET A 181 12.19 -5.19 -4.34
C MET A 181 13.33 -5.17 -3.33
N TRP A 182 13.51 -6.26 -2.58
CA TRP A 182 14.58 -6.38 -1.60
C TRP A 182 15.97 -6.32 -2.23
N GLN A 183 16.21 -7.07 -3.31
CA GLN A 183 17.51 -7.06 -3.99
C GLN A 183 17.88 -5.66 -4.50
N THR A 184 16.91 -4.92 -5.03
CA THR A 184 17.16 -3.56 -5.55
C THR A 184 17.40 -2.59 -4.38
N ARG A 185 16.61 -2.68 -3.31
CA ARG A 185 16.78 -1.86 -2.10
C ARG A 185 18.15 -2.10 -1.46
N ASP A 186 18.54 -3.35 -1.31
CA ASP A 186 19.78 -3.74 -0.63
C ASP A 186 21.03 -3.41 -1.48
N ALA A 187 20.89 -3.36 -2.80
CA ALA A 187 21.97 -2.99 -3.71
C ALA A 187 22.35 -1.51 -3.62
N ASP A 188 21.37 -0.62 -3.40
CA ASP A 188 21.58 0.82 -3.33
C ASP A 188 20.83 1.45 -2.15
N TRP A 189 21.50 1.43 -1.00
CA TRP A 189 20.93 1.95 0.23
C TRP A 189 20.89 3.48 0.22
N ILE A 190 19.69 4.01 0.04
CA ILE A 190 19.37 5.44 0.10
C ILE A 190 18.39 5.65 1.25
N GLU A 191 18.66 6.58 2.16
CA GLU A 191 17.73 6.87 3.26
C GLU A 191 16.32 7.20 2.72
N LEU A 192 15.28 6.55 3.26
CA LEU A 192 13.88 6.93 2.99
C LEU A 192 13.24 7.48 4.26
N GLU A 193 12.04 8.06 4.12
CA GLU A 193 11.27 8.53 5.27
C GLU A 193 11.01 7.39 6.26
N GLY A 194 11.07 7.73 7.55
CA GLY A 194 10.91 6.76 8.63
C GLY A 194 12.17 5.95 8.98
N GLU A 195 13.32 6.15 8.33
CA GLU A 195 14.59 5.55 8.79
C GLU A 195 15.20 6.29 9.97
N ARG A 196 15.86 5.51 10.83
CA ARG A 196 16.65 5.99 11.97
C ARG A 196 17.91 5.13 12.14
N LYS A 197 18.26 4.70 13.35
CA LYS A 197 19.56 4.10 13.67
C LYS A 197 19.68 2.66 13.21
N GLN A 198 18.59 1.90 13.22
CA GLN A 198 18.55 0.52 12.71
C GLN A 198 19.08 0.39 11.27
N GLU A 199 18.91 1.43 10.45
CA GLU A 199 19.32 1.45 9.04
C GLU A 199 20.78 1.90 8.82
N LYS A 200 21.43 2.43 9.85
CA LYS A 200 22.80 3.00 9.76
C LYS A 200 23.91 1.97 9.96
N VAL A 201 23.59 0.67 9.96
CA VAL A 201 24.61 -0.38 10.12
C VAL A 201 25.46 -0.48 8.85
N PRO A 202 26.81 -0.39 8.93
CA PRO A 202 27.69 -0.38 7.77
C PRO A 202 27.56 -1.63 6.89
N ARG A 203 27.62 -1.43 5.56
CA ARG A 203 27.61 -2.45 4.48
C ARG A 203 28.52 -3.66 4.71
N SER A 204 29.56 -3.56 5.53
CA SER A 204 30.50 -4.66 5.82
C SER A 204 29.87 -5.84 6.57
N LYS A 205 28.64 -5.70 7.08
CA LYS A 205 27.90 -6.78 7.75
C LYS A 205 26.69 -7.33 6.97
N HIS A 206 26.44 -6.85 5.75
CA HIS A 206 25.46 -7.49 4.86
C HIS A 206 26.24 -8.38 3.88
N PRO A 207 26.25 -9.72 4.07
CA PRO A 207 27.05 -10.57 3.21
C PRO A 207 26.47 -10.51 1.79
N ARG A 208 27.32 -10.20 0.82
CA ARG A 208 27.01 -10.43 -0.61
C ARG A 208 26.53 -11.87 -0.74
N ARG A 209 25.30 -12.06 -1.23
CA ARG A 209 24.66 -13.38 -1.42
C ARG A 209 24.58 -14.21 -0.14
N VAL A 210 23.79 -13.81 0.84
CA VAL A 210 23.17 -14.81 1.73
C VAL A 210 21.93 -15.32 1.03
N ALA A 211 21.83 -16.63 0.82
CA ALA A 211 20.54 -17.25 0.55
C ALA A 211 19.54 -16.76 1.61
N PRO A 212 18.26 -16.52 1.29
CA PRO A 212 17.28 -16.11 2.27
C PRO A 212 17.41 -16.97 3.52
N SER A 213 17.40 -16.36 4.71
CA SER A 213 17.55 -17.11 5.97
C SER A 213 16.53 -18.25 6.03
N PRO A 214 16.76 -19.35 6.75
CA PRO A 214 15.78 -20.43 6.90
C PRO A 214 14.39 -19.93 7.34
N ARG A 215 14.33 -18.82 8.09
CA ARG A 215 13.10 -18.12 8.47
C ARG A 215 12.44 -17.39 7.30
N GLN A 216 13.22 -16.70 6.47
CA GLN A 216 12.73 -16.12 5.21
C GLN A 216 12.31 -17.21 4.22
N GLN A 217 13.04 -18.34 4.13
CA GLN A 217 12.65 -19.48 3.29
C GLN A 217 11.39 -20.18 3.80
N GLN A 218 11.20 -20.30 5.12
CA GLN A 218 9.96 -20.80 5.72
C GLN A 218 8.79 -19.86 5.45
N GLN A 219 8.99 -18.55 5.59
CA GLN A 219 8.03 -17.54 5.18
C GLN A 219 7.67 -17.73 3.70
N HIS A 220 8.64 -17.79 2.80
CA HIS A 220 8.41 -18.03 1.36
C HIS A 220 7.64 -19.34 1.07
N ARG A 221 7.88 -20.42 1.85
CA ARG A 221 7.15 -21.70 1.71
C ARG A 221 5.73 -21.65 2.27
N GLN A 222 5.50 -20.91 3.35
CA GLN A 222 4.16 -20.72 3.91
C GLN A 222 3.23 -19.93 2.96
N TYR A 223 3.79 -19.05 2.14
CA TYR A 223 3.02 -18.19 1.22
C TYR A 223 2.82 -18.76 -0.20
N ALA A 224 3.33 -19.96 -0.49
CA ALA A 224 3.08 -20.68 -1.74
C ALA A 224 1.81 -21.55 -1.69
N GLN A 225 1.13 -21.61 -0.54
CA GLN A 225 -0.12 -22.33 -0.37
C GLN A 225 -1.27 -21.31 -0.43
N PRO A 226 -2.29 -21.49 -1.29
CA PRO A 226 -3.49 -20.67 -1.24
C PRO A 226 -4.18 -20.85 0.12
N PRO A 227 -4.89 -19.82 0.64
CA PRO A 227 -5.68 -19.99 1.85
C PRO A 227 -6.67 -21.14 1.64
N GLN A 228 -6.72 -22.06 2.61
CA GLN A 228 -7.75 -23.09 2.69
C GLN A 228 -9.10 -22.49 3.07
#